data_AF-A0A0B1TGQ1-F1
#
_entry.id   AF-A0A0B1TGQ1-F1
#
_cell.length_a   1.000
_cell.length_b   1.000
_cell.length_c   1.000
_cell.angle_alpha   90.00
_cell.angle_beta   90.00
_cell.angle_gamma   90.00
#
_symmetry.space_group_name_H-M   'P 1'
#
loop_
_entity.id
_entity.type
_entity.pdbx_description
1 polymer ?
#
loop_
_entity_poly.entity_id
_entity_poly.type
_entity_poly.pdbx_seq_one_letter_code
_entity_poly.pdbx_strand_id
1 'polypeptide(L)'
;MDHVFKIMENYATSLEEEVEARTKELVDEKKKSDILLCRMLPKQIAEKLRLGQAIAPESFDSVTIFFSDIVSFTELSAKCSPMQVRLHLHFAIFCA
;
A
#
# COMPACT_ATOMS: atom_id res chain seq x y z
N MET A 1 -16.27 -47.72 -16.79
CA MET A 1 -16.54 -46.94 -15.57
C MET A 1 -15.30 -46.13 -15.17
N ASP A 2 -14.12 -46.74 -15.21
CA ASP A 2 -12.83 -46.12 -14.85
C ASP A 2 -12.42 -44.91 -15.68
N HIS A 3 -12.78 -44.87 -16.97
CA HIS A 3 -12.43 -43.75 -17.85
C HIS A 3 -13.10 -42.43 -17.43
N VAL A 4 -14.35 -42.50 -16.97
CA VAL A 4 -15.12 -41.31 -16.55
C VAL A 4 -14.60 -40.79 -15.20
N PHE A 5 -14.23 -41.69 -14.29
CA PHE A 5 -13.60 -41.34 -13.02
C PHE A 5 -12.27 -40.60 -13.23
N LYS A 6 -11.43 -41.08 -14.16
CA LYS A 6 -10.13 -40.46 -14.46
C LYS A 6 -10.26 -39.08 -15.10
N ILE A 7 -11.30 -38.86 -15.91
CA ILE A 7 -11.58 -37.54 -16.48
C ILE A 7 -12.04 -36.57 -15.39
N MET A 8 -12.93 -36.99 -14.47
CA MET A 8 -13.35 -36.15 -13.35
C MET A 8 -12.18 -35.78 -12.43
N GLU A 9 -11.29 -36.73 -12.13
CA GLU A 9 -10.11 -36.50 -11.31
C GLU A 9 -9.16 -35.48 -11.96
N ASN A 10 -8.87 -35.63 -13.25
CA ASN A 10 -8.04 -34.67 -13.99
C ASN A 10 -8.68 -33.27 -14.06
N TYR A 11 -10.00 -33.18 -14.24
CA TYR A 11 -10.71 -31.90 -14.22
C TYR A 11 -10.67 -31.25 -12.84
N ALA A 12 -10.82 -32.02 -11.75
CA ALA A 12 -10.73 -31.51 -10.39
C ALA A 12 -9.32 -30.96 -10.10
N THR A 13 -8.26 -31.68 -10.46
CA THR A 13 -6.88 -31.22 -10.30
C THR A 13 -6.60 -29.98 -11.12
N SER A 14 -7.01 -29.93 -12.39
CA SER A 14 -6.81 -28.77 -13.24
C SER A 14 -7.55 -27.53 -12.74
N LEU A 15 -8.74 -27.69 -12.16
CA LEU A 15 -9.50 -26.61 -11.55
C LEU A 15 -8.84 -26.11 -10.25
N GLU A 16 -8.31 -27.01 -9.42
CA GLU A 16 -7.56 -26.65 -8.22
C GLU A 16 -6.30 -25.85 -8.56
N GLU A 17 -5.54 -26.29 -9.55
CA GLU A 17 -4.35 -25.56 -10.06
C GLU A 17 -4.72 -24.17 -10.59
N GLU A 18 -5.83 -24.05 -11.33
CA GLU A 18 -6.28 -22.77 -11.86
C GLU A 18 -6.78 -21.83 -10.75
N VAL A 19 -7.51 -22.35 -9.76
CA VAL A 19 -7.93 -21.57 -8.58
C VAL A 19 -6.72 -21.10 -7.79
N GLU A 20 -5.71 -21.95 -7.58
CA GLU A 20 -4.49 -21.60 -6.87
C GLU A 20 -3.71 -20.51 -7.61
N ALA A 21 -3.52 -20.65 -8.93
CA ALA A 21 -2.84 -19.67 -9.75
C ALA A 21 -3.52 -18.28 -9.68
N ARG A 22 -4.86 -18.26 -9.84
CA ARG A 22 -5.64 -17.00 -9.78
C ARG A 22 -5.66 -16.40 -8.38
N THR A 23 -5.72 -17.23 -7.34
CA THR A 23 -5.64 -16.77 -5.94
C THR A 23 -4.29 -16.14 -5.66
N LYS A 24 -3.19 -16.72 -6.18
CA LYS A 24 -1.84 -16.18 -6.04
C LYS A 24 -1.68 -14.81 -6.71
N GLU A 25 -2.19 -14.65 -7.93
CA GLU A 25 -2.18 -13.35 -8.63
C GLU A 25 -2.93 -12.27 -7.84
N LEU A 26 -4.11 -12.61 -7.28
CA LEU A 26 -4.88 -11.70 -6.44
C LEU A 26 -4.15 -11.31 -5.15
N VAL A 27 -3.43 -12.25 -4.53
CA VAL A 27 -2.62 -12.00 -3.33
C VAL A 27 -1.45 -11.07 -3.64
N ASP A 28 -0.75 -11.28 -4.76
CA ASP A 28 0.38 -10.44 -5.16
C ASP A 28 -0.06 -9.01 -5.50
N GLU A 29 -1.18 -8.85 -6.19
CA GLU A 29 -1.73 -7.53 -6.52
C GLU A 29 -2.23 -6.80 -5.26
N LYS A 30 -2.91 -7.52 -4.35
CA LYS A 30 -3.30 -6.98 -3.04
C LYS A 30 -2.09 -6.52 -2.24
N LYS A 31 -1.00 -7.31 -2.25
CA LYS A 31 0.24 -6.99 -1.53
C LYS A 31 0.93 -5.75 -2.09
N LYS A 32 0.96 -5.57 -3.42
CA LYS A 32 1.49 -4.34 -4.03
C LYS A 32 0.67 -3.11 -3.60
N SER A 33 -0.66 -3.23 -3.60
CA SER A 33 -1.56 -2.17 -3.18
C SER A 33 -1.32 -1.79 -1.71
N ASP A 34 -1.24 -2.78 -0.81
CA ASP A 34 -0.98 -2.56 0.62
C ASP A 34 0.37 -1.87 0.88
N ILE A 35 1.43 -2.31 0.16
CA ILE A 35 2.77 -1.68 0.26
C ILE A 35 2.73 -0.23 -0.18
N LEU A 36 2.05 0.07 -1.29
CA LEU A 36 1.94 1.43 -1.81
C LEU A 36 1.18 2.32 -0.83
N LEU A 37 0.08 1.82 -0.27
CA LEU A 37 -0.76 2.54 0.69
C LEU A 37 0.02 2.88 1.97
N CYS A 38 0.82 1.94 2.48
CA CYS A 38 1.71 2.17 3.62
C CYS A 38 2.87 3.14 3.33
N ARG A 39 3.30 3.27 2.07
CA ARG A 39 4.32 4.25 1.64
C ARG A 39 3.74 5.63 1.41
N MET A 40 2.45 5.73 1.15
CA MET A 40 1.75 6.98 0.84
C MET A 40 1.27 7.71 2.09
N LEU A 41 0.84 6.95 3.09
CA LEU A 41 0.17 7.47 4.28
C LEU A 41 0.79 6.88 5.56
N PRO A 42 0.75 7.61 6.69
CA PRO A 42 1.09 7.05 7.99
C PRO A 42 0.32 5.75 8.25
N LYS A 43 0.97 4.76 8.87
CA LYS A 43 0.40 3.42 9.11
C LYS A 43 -1.01 3.47 9.71
N GLN A 44 -1.22 4.35 10.70
CA GLN A 44 -2.52 4.50 11.37
C GLN A 44 -3.65 4.93 10.42
N ILE A 45 -3.34 5.79 9.44
CA ILE A 45 -4.31 6.24 8.43
C ILE A 45 -4.52 5.15 7.38
N ALA A 46 -3.44 4.50 6.95
CA ALA A 46 -3.48 3.41 5.99
C ALA A 46 -4.35 2.24 6.47
N GLU A 47 -4.26 1.87 7.76
CA GLU A 47 -5.07 0.81 8.35
C GLU A 47 -6.56 1.17 8.40
N LYS A 48 -6.90 2.40 8.82
CA LYS A 48 -8.29 2.89 8.82
C LYS A 48 -8.89 2.87 7.42
N LEU A 49 -8.15 3.32 6.40
CA LEU A 49 -8.59 3.27 5.00
C LEU A 49 -8.75 1.85 4.47
N ARG A 50 -7.83 0.94 4.82
CA ARG A 50 -7.93 -0.48 4.44
C ARG A 50 -9.19 -1.14 5.02
N LEU A 51 -9.63 -0.70 6.19
CA LEU A 51 -10.87 -1.16 6.83
C LEU A 51 -12.13 -0.45 6.28
N GLY A 52 -11.99 0.47 5.32
CA GLY A 52 -13.10 1.26 4.79
C GLY A 52 -13.68 2.26 5.79
N GLN A 53 -12.94 2.58 6.86
CA GLN A 53 -13.40 3.48 7.90
C GLN A 53 -13.19 4.93 7.49
N ALA A 54 -14.17 5.79 7.81
CA ALA A 54 -14.02 7.23 7.67
C ALA A 54 -12.96 7.75 8.65
N ILE A 55 -12.06 8.61 8.17
CA ILE A 55 -11.04 9.25 9.00
C ILE A 55 -11.68 10.50 9.63
N ALA A 56 -12.03 10.43 10.90
CA ALA A 56 -12.48 11.60 11.65
C ALA A 56 -11.30 12.54 11.96
N PRO A 57 -11.52 13.86 11.98
CA PRO A 57 -10.52 14.81 12.48
C PRO A 57 -10.18 14.49 13.93
N GLU A 58 -8.89 14.36 14.24
CA GLU A 58 -8.41 14.13 15.60
C GLU A 58 -8.17 15.47 16.30
N SER A 59 -8.74 15.64 17.50
CA SER A 59 -8.44 16.78 18.38
C SER A 59 -7.49 16.29 19.47
N PHE A 60 -6.46 17.09 19.73
CA PHE A 60 -5.42 16.78 20.71
C PHE A 60 -5.38 17.89 21.75
N ASP A 61 -5.41 17.53 23.03
CA ASP A 61 -5.39 18.50 24.15
C ASP A 61 -4.07 19.26 24.24
N SER A 62 -2.98 18.67 23.73
CA SER A 62 -1.66 19.27 23.66
C SER A 62 -0.92 18.75 22.43
N VAL A 63 -0.35 19.65 21.64
CA VAL A 63 0.42 19.33 20.42
C VAL A 63 1.75 20.06 20.42
N THR A 64 2.78 19.40 19.91
CA THR A 64 4.07 20.04 19.61
C THR A 64 4.06 20.46 18.15
N ILE A 65 4.19 21.76 17.88
CA ILE A 65 4.28 22.30 16.52
C ILE A 65 5.75 22.48 16.16
N PHE A 66 6.19 21.83 15.09
CA PHE A 66 7.53 21.97 14.54
C PHE A 66 7.50 22.93 13.35
N PHE A 67 8.26 24.03 13.45
CA PHE A 67 8.48 24.96 12.33
C PHE A 67 9.87 24.71 11.76
N SER A 68 9.93 24.28 10.52
CA SER A 68 11.17 24.11 9.76
C SER A 68 11.02 24.78 8.41
N ASP A 69 11.98 25.64 8.09
CA ASP A 69 12.16 26.16 6.76
C ASP A 69 13.14 25.26 5.99
N ILE A 70 12.82 25.02 4.72
CA ILE A 70 13.63 24.17 3.85
C ILE A 70 14.21 25.08 2.78
N VAL A 71 15.51 25.34 2.94
CA VAL A 71 16.28 26.14 1.99
C VAL A 71 16.09 25.59 0.59
N SER A 72 15.73 26.48 -0.35
CA SER A 72 15.55 26.16 -1.76
C SER A 72 14.47 25.10 -2.06
N PHE A 73 13.44 24.95 -1.23
CA PHE A 73 12.32 24.02 -1.49
C PHE A 73 11.69 24.23 -2.88
N THR A 74 11.52 25.48 -3.31
CA THR A 74 10.95 25.80 -4.63
C THR A 74 11.78 25.19 -5.77
N GLU A 75 13.11 25.33 -5.69
CA GLU A 75 14.02 24.78 -6.70
C GLU A 75 14.04 23.25 -6.68
N LEU A 76 14.01 22.65 -5.48
CA LEU A 76 13.95 21.21 -5.29
C LEU A 76 12.62 20.64 -5.84
N SER A 77 11.50 21.30 -5.56
CA SER A 77 10.18 20.90 -6.04
C SER A 77 10.02 21.01 -7.57
N ALA A 78 10.70 21.96 -8.20
CA ALA A 78 10.68 22.14 -9.65
C ALA A 78 11.46 21.03 -10.40
N LYS A 79 12.48 20.43 -9.76
CA LYS A 79 13.34 19.42 -10.37
C LYS A 79 12.91 17.98 -10.04
N CYS A 80 12.07 17.79 -9.03
CA CYS A 80 11.68 16.48 -8.53
C CYS A 80 10.25 16.11 -8.91
N SER A 81 10.02 14.81 -9.13
CA SER A 81 8.65 14.29 -9.19
C SER A 81 7.94 14.45 -7.83
N PRO A 82 6.60 14.56 -7.79
CA PRO A 82 5.86 14.70 -6.52
C PRO A 82 6.19 13.63 -5.48
N MET A 83 6.47 12.39 -5.93
CA MET A 83 6.90 11.31 -5.05
C MET A 83 8.29 11.55 -4.44
N GLN A 84 9.24 12.04 -5.23
CA GLN A 84 10.58 12.37 -4.73
C GLN A 84 10.54 13.54 -3.75
N VAL A 85 9.76 14.60 -4.03
CA VAL A 85 9.61 15.73 -3.10
C VAL A 85 9.13 15.26 -1.75
N ARG A 86 8.11 14.37 -1.72
CA ARG A 86 7.60 13.81 -0.46
C ARG A 86 8.67 13.00 0.29
N LEU A 87 9.48 12.23 -0.43
CA LEU A 87 10.56 11.43 0.15
C LEU A 87 11.67 12.32 0.74
N HIS A 88 12.10 13.35 0.00
CA HIS A 88 13.11 14.31 0.46
C HIS A 88 12.62 15.10 1.68
N LEU A 89 11.36 15.53 1.66
CA LEU A 89 10.73 16.24 2.77
C LEU A 89 10.64 15.36 4.02
N HIS A 90 10.22 14.10 3.86
CA HIS A 90 10.16 13.13 4.95
C HIS A 90 11.54 12.91 5.57
N PHE A 91 12.60 12.74 4.75
CA PHE A 91 13.95 12.59 5.26
C PHE A 91 14.46 13.83 6.00
N ALA A 92 14.23 15.02 5.44
CA ALA A 92 14.68 16.28 6.05
C ALA A 92 14.03 16.55 7.43
N ILE A 93 12.76 16.17 7.61
CA ILE A 93 12.02 16.41 8.86
C ILE A 93 12.33 15.34 9.92
N PHE A 94 12.56 14.08 9.55
CA PHE A 94 12.70 12.97 10.50
C PHE A 94 14.15 12.55 10.80
N CYS A 95 15.14 12.99 10.01
CA CYS A 95 16.56 12.71 10.24
C CYS A 95 17.34 13.86 10.90
N ALA A 96 16.68 14.93 11.33
CA ALA A 96 17.29 16.05 12.06
C ALA A 96 17.34 15.80 13.57
#